data_AF-A0A093P1E0-F1
#
_entry.id   AF-A0A093P1E0-F1
#
_cell.length_a   1.000
_cell.length_b   1.000
_cell.length_c   1.000
_cell.angle_alpha   90.00
_cell.angle_beta   90.00
_cell.angle_gamma   90.00
#
_symmetry.space_group_name_H-M   'P 1'
#
loop_
_entity.id
_entity.type
_entity.pdbx_description
1 polymer ?
#
loop_
_entity_poly.entity_id
_entity_poly.type
_entity_poly.pdbx_seq_one_letter_code
_entity_poly.pdbx_strand_id
1 'polypeptide(L)'
;SKMSKLLMCLLAGKSHLAIVQRVNNEGEGDPFYEVLGIVTLEDVIEEIIKSEILDETDLYTDNKTKKKVAHRDRKQDFSAFKQTDSEMKVKISPQLLLAMHRFLATVEAFGPSQMSEKILLRLLKHPNVIQELKYDEKNKKAPEHYLYQRNKPVDYFVLILQGKVEVEAGKEGMKFEAGAFSYYGVMALTASPVPLSLSRTFVVSRTELLAAGSPAENKSPPRPCGLNHSDSLNRSDRIDAVTPTLGSSNNQLNASFLQVYVPDYSVKALTDIQFVKISRQQYQNALMASRMDKTPQSSDSENTKIELTLTELHDGLPDETANLL
;
A
#
# COMPACT_ATOMS: atom_id res chain seq x y z
N SER A 1 -18.36 57.67 -30.88
CA SER A 1 -17.08 57.44 -30.18
C SER A 1 -16.52 56.06 -30.57
N LYS A 2 -15.20 55.87 -30.66
CA LYS A 2 -14.58 54.58 -31.02
C LYS A 2 -14.96 53.46 -30.04
N MET A 3 -15.14 53.80 -28.76
CA MET A 3 -15.60 52.88 -27.71
C MET A 3 -17.02 52.36 -27.95
N SER A 4 -17.91 53.17 -28.53
CA SER A 4 -19.28 52.74 -28.86
C SER A 4 -19.30 51.63 -29.91
N LYS A 5 -18.36 51.65 -30.87
CA LYS A 5 -18.23 50.58 -31.88
C LYS A 5 -17.69 49.29 -31.25
N LEU A 6 -16.71 49.39 -30.36
CA LEU A 6 -16.16 48.24 -29.63
C LEU A 6 -17.23 47.58 -28.76
N LEU A 7 -18.00 48.39 -28.02
CA LEU A 7 -19.13 47.92 -27.23
C LEU A 7 -20.19 47.22 -28.10
N MET A 8 -20.54 47.80 -29.25
CA MET A 8 -21.46 47.15 -30.20
C MET A 8 -20.88 45.85 -30.76
N CYS A 9 -19.58 45.77 -31.04
CA CYS A 9 -18.93 44.54 -31.50
C CYS A 9 -18.91 43.44 -30.42
N LEU A 10 -18.67 43.79 -29.16
CA LEU A 10 -18.68 42.85 -28.02
C LEU A 10 -20.09 42.42 -27.62
N LEU A 11 -21.10 43.27 -27.80
CA LEU A 11 -22.51 42.93 -27.57
C LEU A 11 -23.13 42.14 -28.73
N ALA A 12 -22.72 42.42 -29.96
CA ALA A 12 -23.19 41.71 -31.15
C ALA A 12 -22.45 40.37 -31.35
N GLY A 13 -21.18 40.30 -30.95
CA GLY A 13 -20.41 39.07 -30.87
C GLY A 13 -20.81 38.28 -29.62
N LYS A 14 -20.90 36.96 -29.71
CA LYS A 14 -21.18 36.08 -28.55
C LYS A 14 -19.99 35.95 -27.59
N SER A 15 -19.05 36.90 -27.60
CA SER A 15 -17.80 36.86 -26.83
C SER A 15 -17.65 38.15 -26.04
N HIS A 16 -17.45 38.02 -24.74
CA HIS A 16 -17.16 39.12 -23.82
C HIS A 16 -15.67 39.48 -23.77
N LEU A 17 -14.84 38.87 -24.62
CA LEU A 17 -13.41 39.10 -24.73
C LEU A 17 -13.01 39.31 -26.19
N ALA A 18 -12.15 40.30 -26.43
CA ALA A 18 -11.59 40.62 -27.74
C ALA A 18 -10.07 40.77 -27.67
N ILE A 19 -9.40 40.44 -28.77
CA ILE A 19 -7.95 40.63 -28.95
C ILE A 19 -7.73 41.95 -29.69
N VAL A 20 -6.88 42.83 -29.15
CA VAL A 20 -6.51 44.10 -29.76
C VAL A 20 -5.27 43.92 -30.59
N GLN A 21 -5.36 44.25 -31.87
CA GLN A 21 -4.26 44.18 -32.83
C GLN A 21 -4.02 45.54 -33.46
N ARG A 22 -2.76 45.88 -33.71
CA ARG A 22 -2.38 47.00 -34.58
C ARG A 22 -1.71 46.49 -35.84
N VAL A 23 -1.86 47.22 -36.94
CA VAL A 23 -1.08 46.95 -38.15
C VAL A 23 0.28 47.63 -37.99
N ASN A 24 1.35 46.84 -38.02
CA ASN A 24 2.71 47.33 -37.98
C ASN A 24 3.26 47.41 -39.42
N ASN A 25 3.65 48.62 -39.82
CA ASN A 25 4.21 48.93 -41.14
C ASN A 25 5.69 49.33 -41.05
N GLU A 26 6.34 49.13 -39.90
CA GLU A 26 7.75 49.49 -39.71
C GLU A 26 8.65 48.35 -40.23
N GLY A 27 9.22 48.55 -41.42
CA GLY A 27 10.21 47.64 -42.04
C GLY A 27 10.14 47.59 -43.57
N GLU A 28 11.17 47.04 -44.23
CA GLU A 28 11.10 46.65 -45.65
C GLU A 28 10.39 45.29 -45.75
N GLY A 29 9.05 45.29 -45.74
CA GLY A 29 8.24 44.08 -45.84
C GLY A 29 6.74 44.37 -45.85
N ASP A 30 5.93 43.34 -46.02
CA ASP A 30 4.47 43.47 -46.01
C ASP A 30 3.95 43.78 -44.59
N PRO A 31 2.91 44.65 -44.47
CA PRO A 31 2.24 44.93 -43.20
C PRO A 31 1.78 43.67 -42.48
N PHE A 32 2.03 43.58 -41.18
CA PHE A 32 1.55 42.47 -40.35
C PHE A 32 0.79 42.95 -39.12
N TYR A 33 -0.12 42.10 -38.63
CA TYR A 33 -0.88 42.36 -37.42
C TYR A 33 -0.07 42.01 -36.18
N GLU A 34 0.20 42.99 -35.34
CA GLU A 34 0.86 42.85 -34.05
C GLU A 34 -0.19 42.86 -32.93
N VAL A 35 -0.18 41.85 -32.06
CA VAL A 35 -1.10 41.74 -30.92
C VAL A 35 -0.61 42.66 -29.80
N LEU A 36 -1.46 43.59 -29.37
CA LEU A 36 -1.18 44.51 -28.27
C LEU A 36 -1.69 43.99 -26.93
N GLY A 37 -2.82 43.27 -26.92
CA GLY A 37 -3.42 42.77 -25.69
C GLY A 37 -4.83 42.23 -25.87
N ILE A 38 -5.52 42.03 -24.75
CA ILE A 38 -6.93 41.65 -24.68
C ILE A 38 -7.73 42.80 -24.06
N VAL A 39 -9.01 42.89 -24.42
CA VAL A 39 -9.98 43.78 -23.80
C VAL A 39 -11.24 42.97 -23.50
N THR A 40 -11.80 43.13 -22.31
CA THR A 40 -13.04 42.48 -21.90
C THR A 40 -14.21 43.47 -21.98
N LEU A 41 -15.43 42.94 -21.91
CA LEU A 41 -16.63 43.77 -21.78
C LEU A 41 -16.61 44.57 -20.46
N GLU A 42 -15.99 44.03 -19.41
CA GLU A 42 -15.81 44.68 -18.11
C GLU A 42 -15.02 45.98 -18.26
N ASP A 43 -13.86 45.95 -18.93
CA ASP A 43 -13.03 47.15 -19.19
C ASP A 43 -13.84 48.28 -19.87
N VAL A 44 -14.71 47.90 -20.81
CA VAL A 44 -15.55 48.86 -21.55
C VAL A 44 -16.65 49.44 -20.65
N ILE A 45 -17.24 48.63 -19.77
CA ILE A 45 -18.24 49.08 -18.80
C ILE A 45 -17.59 50.00 -17.78
N GLU A 46 -16.42 49.64 -17.23
CA GLU A 46 -15.64 50.46 -16.28
C GLU A 46 -15.35 51.86 -16.82
N GLU A 47 -14.91 51.96 -18.09
CA GLU A 47 -14.68 53.25 -18.74
C GLU A 47 -15.96 54.09 -18.91
N ILE A 48 -17.13 53.44 -19.08
CA ILE A 48 -18.42 54.14 -19.20
C ILE A 48 -18.90 54.66 -17.84
N ILE A 49 -18.83 53.84 -16.80
CA ILE A 49 -19.30 54.20 -15.45
C ILE A 49 -18.25 54.96 -14.63
N LYS A 50 -17.01 55.04 -15.13
CA LYS A 50 -15.84 55.62 -14.47
C LYS A 50 -15.63 55.09 -13.05
N SER A 51 -15.92 53.81 -12.87
CA SER A 51 -15.81 53.08 -11.61
C SER A 51 -15.23 51.71 -11.93
N GLU A 52 -14.29 51.26 -11.09
CA GLU A 52 -13.82 49.87 -11.12
C GLU A 52 -14.97 48.94 -10.71
N ILE A 53 -15.07 47.79 -11.37
CA ILE A 53 -15.94 46.71 -10.94
C ILE A 53 -15.07 45.56 -10.44
N LEU A 54 -15.39 45.03 -9.27
CA LEU A 54 -14.68 43.89 -8.69
C LEU A 54 -15.54 42.66 -8.88
N ASP A 55 -15.06 41.71 -9.68
CA ASP A 55 -15.66 40.39 -9.81
C ASP A 55 -15.33 39.51 -8.58
N GLU A 56 -16.17 38.51 -8.35
CA GLU A 56 -16.01 37.55 -7.26
C GLU A 56 -14.65 36.81 -7.31
N THR A 57 -13.99 36.80 -8.48
CA THR A 57 -12.70 36.11 -8.70
C THR A 57 -11.46 37.01 -8.66
N ASP A 58 -11.62 38.33 -8.53
CA ASP A 58 -10.52 39.28 -8.68
C ASP A 58 -9.47 39.23 -7.55
N LEU A 59 -8.21 39.39 -7.95
CA LEU A 59 -7.05 39.40 -7.04
C LEU A 59 -6.68 40.82 -6.57
N TYR A 60 -7.01 41.82 -7.38
CA TYR A 60 -6.60 43.21 -7.20
C TYR A 60 -7.81 44.13 -7.32
N THR A 61 -7.81 45.21 -6.55
CA THR A 61 -8.89 46.22 -6.55
C THR A 61 -8.70 47.30 -7.61
N ASP A 62 -7.55 47.32 -8.29
CA ASP A 62 -7.20 48.28 -9.34
C ASP A 62 -5.97 47.75 -10.09
N ASN A 63 -6.08 47.66 -11.41
CA ASN A 63 -5.02 47.19 -12.30
C ASN A 63 -3.81 48.15 -12.41
N LYS A 64 -3.99 49.44 -12.10
CA LYS A 64 -2.92 50.46 -12.12
C LYS A 64 -2.09 50.46 -10.85
N THR A 65 -2.74 50.43 -9.68
CA THR A 65 -2.04 50.46 -8.38
C THR A 65 -1.72 49.07 -7.82
N LYS A 66 -2.26 47.99 -8.42
CA LYS A 66 -2.09 46.59 -8.00
C LYS A 66 -2.39 46.38 -6.51
N LYS A 67 -3.34 47.14 -5.96
CA LYS A 67 -3.74 47.01 -4.57
C LYS A 67 -4.50 45.69 -4.40
N LYS A 68 -4.10 44.86 -3.45
CA LYS A 68 -4.72 43.53 -3.23
C LYS A 68 -6.09 43.66 -2.57
N VAL A 69 -7.03 42.82 -3.00
CA VAL A 69 -8.36 42.69 -2.36
C VAL A 69 -8.18 42.12 -0.95
N ALA A 70 -8.64 42.85 0.07
CA ALA A 70 -8.45 42.49 1.48
C ALA A 70 -9.21 41.22 1.91
N HIS A 71 -10.19 40.76 1.11
CA HIS A 71 -11.12 39.70 1.52
C HIS A 71 -10.70 38.27 1.11
N ARG A 72 -9.52 38.11 0.48
CA ARG A 72 -9.03 36.82 -0.07
C ARG A 72 -7.96 36.13 0.80
N ASP A 73 -7.96 36.37 2.11
CA ASP A 73 -7.05 35.66 3.03
C ASP A 73 -7.40 34.17 3.19
N ARG A 74 -8.52 33.71 2.64
CA ARG A 74 -8.83 32.28 2.52
C ARG A 74 -8.32 31.77 1.19
N LYS A 75 -7.10 31.23 1.18
CA LYS A 75 -6.70 30.26 0.15
C LYS A 75 -7.79 29.19 0.10
N GLN A 76 -8.58 29.16 -0.97
CA GLN A 76 -9.50 28.05 -1.22
C GLN A 76 -8.63 26.82 -1.49
N ASP A 77 -8.73 25.82 -0.62
CA ASP A 77 -7.99 24.57 -0.76
C ASP A 77 -8.59 23.75 -1.91
N PHE A 78 -7.97 23.83 -3.09
CA PHE A 78 -8.32 23.00 -4.25
C PHE A 78 -7.91 21.53 -4.10
N SER A 79 -7.57 21.08 -2.89
CA SER A 79 -7.23 19.68 -2.59
C SER A 79 -8.39 18.72 -2.91
N ALA A 80 -9.63 19.20 -2.87
CA ALA A 80 -10.82 18.44 -3.27
C ALA A 80 -10.89 18.13 -4.78
N PHE A 81 -10.20 18.89 -5.63
CA PHE A 81 -10.09 18.62 -7.08
C PHE A 81 -8.85 17.79 -7.43
N LYS A 82 -7.98 17.49 -6.46
CA LYS A 82 -7.01 16.43 -6.65
C LYS A 82 -7.79 15.13 -6.66
N GLN A 83 -8.12 14.67 -7.87
CA GLN A 83 -8.51 13.29 -8.11
C GLN A 83 -7.55 12.44 -7.29
N THR A 84 -8.07 11.68 -6.32
CA THR A 84 -7.23 10.87 -5.44
C THR A 84 -6.31 10.07 -6.34
N ASP A 85 -5.01 10.36 -6.31
CA ASP A 85 -3.94 9.59 -6.96
C ASP A 85 -3.83 8.22 -6.28
N SER A 86 -4.97 7.56 -6.06
CA SER A 86 -5.11 6.22 -5.53
C SER A 86 -4.58 5.30 -6.62
N GLU A 87 -3.26 5.12 -6.60
CA GLU A 87 -2.60 3.91 -7.04
C GLU A 87 -3.05 3.46 -8.44
N MET A 88 -2.88 4.33 -9.45
CA MET A 88 -2.86 3.85 -10.84
C MET A 88 -1.70 2.86 -10.95
N LYS A 89 -2.03 1.57 -10.75
CA LYS A 89 -1.26 0.37 -11.05
C LYS A 89 0.13 0.71 -11.59
N VAL A 90 1.11 0.83 -10.71
CA VAL A 90 2.50 1.16 -11.07
C VAL A 90 2.90 0.30 -12.27
N LYS A 91 3.10 0.93 -13.42
CA LYS A 91 3.30 0.24 -14.70
C LYS A 91 4.77 -0.17 -14.81
N ILE A 92 5.12 -1.33 -14.26
CA ILE A 92 6.46 -1.88 -14.43
C ILE A 92 6.63 -2.58 -15.79
N SER A 93 7.83 -2.47 -16.37
CA SER A 93 8.18 -3.23 -17.58
C SER A 93 8.12 -4.75 -17.31
N PRO A 94 7.66 -5.57 -18.27
CA PRO A 94 7.74 -7.03 -18.18
C PRO A 94 9.15 -7.55 -17.91
N GLN A 95 10.19 -6.86 -18.41
CA GLN A 95 11.58 -7.26 -18.18
C GLN A 95 12.00 -7.03 -16.72
N LEU A 96 11.57 -5.90 -16.12
CA LEU A 96 11.85 -5.59 -14.72
C LEU A 96 11.11 -6.56 -13.79
N LEU A 97 9.86 -6.90 -14.11
CA LEU A 97 9.10 -7.92 -13.37
C LEU A 97 9.82 -9.27 -13.39
N LEU A 98 10.32 -9.70 -14.55
CA LEU A 98 11.05 -10.96 -14.68
C LEU A 98 12.38 -10.93 -13.91
N ALA A 99 13.14 -9.83 -14.00
CA ALA A 99 14.38 -9.66 -13.25
C ALA A 99 14.16 -9.72 -11.73
N MET A 100 13.12 -9.04 -11.25
CA MET A 100 12.68 -9.08 -9.86
C MET A 100 12.29 -10.49 -9.40
N HIS A 101 11.48 -11.20 -10.20
CA HIS A 101 11.06 -12.57 -9.89
C HIS A 101 12.26 -13.51 -9.75
N ARG A 102 13.19 -13.47 -10.72
CA ARG A 102 14.43 -14.27 -10.69
C ARG A 102 15.32 -13.91 -9.50
N PHE A 103 15.46 -12.62 -9.21
CA PHE A 103 16.25 -12.16 -8.07
C PHE A 103 15.65 -12.62 -6.74
N LEU A 104 14.34 -12.50 -6.55
CA LEU A 104 13.71 -12.95 -5.31
C LEU A 104 13.78 -14.47 -5.16
N ALA A 105 13.72 -15.23 -6.25
CA ALA A 105 13.87 -16.69 -6.20
C ALA A 105 15.25 -17.15 -5.67
N THR A 106 16.29 -16.30 -5.71
CA THR A 106 17.60 -16.63 -5.10
C THR A 106 17.66 -16.33 -3.61
N VAL A 107 16.76 -15.49 -3.08
CA VAL A 107 16.64 -15.18 -1.65
C VAL A 107 15.94 -16.34 -0.96
N GLU A 108 16.56 -16.92 0.07
CA GLU A 108 16.08 -18.14 0.75
C GLU A 108 14.62 -18.07 1.19
N ALA A 109 14.16 -16.90 1.66
CA ALA A 109 12.77 -16.68 2.07
C ALA A 109 11.75 -16.82 0.92
N PHE A 110 12.13 -16.52 -0.32
CA PHE A 110 11.26 -16.58 -1.51
C PHE A 110 11.68 -17.68 -2.48
N GLY A 111 12.64 -18.51 -2.09
CA GLY A 111 13.14 -19.61 -2.92
C GLY A 111 12.07 -20.68 -3.20
N PRO A 112 12.30 -21.52 -4.23
CA PRO A 112 11.35 -22.55 -4.66
C PRO A 112 11.03 -23.59 -3.58
N SER A 113 11.90 -23.73 -2.57
CA SER A 113 11.67 -24.57 -1.39
C SER A 113 10.49 -24.06 -0.55
N GLN A 114 10.40 -22.75 -0.31
CA GLN A 114 9.38 -22.13 0.53
C GLN A 114 8.11 -21.76 -0.28
N MET A 115 8.28 -21.19 -1.48
CA MET A 115 7.18 -20.66 -2.29
C MET A 115 7.34 -21.05 -3.76
N SER A 116 6.26 -21.50 -4.41
CA SER A 116 6.31 -21.81 -5.85
C SER A 116 6.43 -20.54 -6.71
N GLU A 117 7.08 -20.65 -7.86
CA GLU A 117 7.33 -19.52 -8.76
C GLU A 117 6.04 -18.83 -9.24
N LYS A 118 4.97 -19.62 -9.44
CA LYS A 118 3.66 -19.11 -9.85
C LYS A 118 3.03 -18.23 -8.76
N ILE A 119 3.17 -18.64 -7.50
CA ILE A 119 2.64 -17.91 -6.35
C ILE A 119 3.47 -16.65 -6.09
N LEU A 120 4.80 -16.72 -6.23
CA LEU A 120 5.67 -15.53 -6.15
C LEU A 120 5.27 -14.50 -7.22
N LEU A 121 5.06 -14.93 -8.47
CA LEU A 121 4.63 -14.03 -9.54
C LEU A 121 3.24 -13.42 -9.26
N ARG A 122 2.33 -14.17 -8.64
CA ARG A 122 1.01 -13.68 -8.23
C ARG A 122 1.12 -12.65 -7.10
N LEU A 123 1.98 -12.90 -6.12
CA LEU A 123 2.27 -11.99 -5.02
C LEU A 123 2.83 -10.65 -5.53
N LEU A 124 3.79 -10.69 -6.47
CA LEU A 124 4.38 -9.49 -7.06
C LEU A 124 3.39 -8.68 -7.91
N LYS A 125 2.35 -9.32 -8.44
CA LYS A 125 1.27 -8.67 -9.21
C LYS A 125 0.12 -8.17 -8.33
N HIS A 126 0.14 -8.44 -7.04
CA HIS A 126 -0.92 -8.03 -6.12
C HIS A 126 -0.95 -6.48 -6.01
N PRO A 127 -2.14 -5.86 -5.90
CA PRO A 127 -2.22 -4.42 -5.65
C PRO A 127 -1.42 -4.05 -4.40
N ASN A 128 -0.78 -2.88 -4.46
CA ASN A 128 -0.07 -2.25 -3.34
C ASN A 128 1.20 -2.98 -2.89
N VAL A 129 1.63 -4.02 -3.62
CA VAL A 129 2.96 -4.63 -3.43
C VAL A 129 4.04 -3.80 -4.09
N ILE A 130 3.80 -3.29 -5.30
CA ILE A 130 4.73 -2.37 -5.96
C ILE A 130 4.26 -0.95 -5.68
N GLN A 131 5.14 -0.14 -5.11
CA GLN A 131 4.86 1.24 -4.72
C GLN A 131 5.93 2.17 -5.28
N GLU A 132 5.53 3.42 -5.50
CA GLU A 132 6.42 4.52 -5.88
C GLU A 132 6.38 5.58 -4.79
N LEU A 133 7.54 6.15 -4.48
CA LEU A 133 7.68 7.26 -3.55
C LEU A 133 8.42 8.37 -4.27
N LYS A 134 7.74 9.51 -4.40
CA LYS A 134 8.31 10.75 -4.94
C LYS A 134 9.10 11.47 -3.85
N TYR A 135 10.28 11.95 -4.20
CA TYR A 135 11.18 12.62 -3.28
C TYR A 135 11.02 14.13 -3.38
N ASP A 136 10.67 14.75 -2.25
CA ASP A 136 10.51 16.19 -2.16
C ASP A 136 11.81 16.84 -1.66
N GLU A 137 12.56 17.48 -2.57
CA GLU A 137 13.83 18.15 -2.21
C GLU A 137 13.67 19.23 -1.13
N LYS A 138 12.48 19.83 -1.03
CA LYS A 138 12.15 20.87 -0.04
C LYS A 138 12.02 20.30 1.37
N ASN A 139 11.67 19.02 1.52
CA ASN A 139 11.42 18.39 2.81
C ASN A 139 12.27 17.12 3.00
N LYS A 140 13.60 17.27 2.87
CA LYS A 140 14.59 16.17 2.92
C LYS A 140 14.53 15.25 4.15
N LYS A 141 13.86 15.68 5.23
CA LYS A 141 13.74 14.93 6.49
C LYS A 141 12.29 14.57 6.84
N ALA A 142 11.36 14.67 5.89
CA ALA A 142 10.00 14.20 6.11
C ALA A 142 10.00 12.74 6.60
N PRO A 143 9.19 12.38 7.59
CA PRO A 143 9.08 10.98 8.03
C PRO A 143 8.59 10.07 6.90
N GLU A 144 7.89 10.61 5.92
CA GLU A 144 7.37 9.92 4.74
C GLU A 144 8.47 9.39 3.81
N HIS A 145 9.66 10.00 3.80
CA HIS A 145 10.79 9.53 2.98
C HIS A 145 11.56 8.37 3.62
N TYR A 146 11.24 7.98 4.86
CA TYR A 146 11.86 6.84 5.53
C TYR A 146 11.08 5.56 5.25
N LEU A 147 11.72 4.61 4.58
CA LEU A 147 11.21 3.25 4.40
C LEU A 147 11.35 2.44 5.68
N TYR A 148 12.43 2.66 6.43
CA TYR A 148 12.67 2.08 7.74
C TYR A 148 13.25 3.13 8.67
N GLN A 149 12.86 3.05 9.93
CA GLN A 149 13.41 3.87 10.99
C GLN A 149 14.03 2.94 12.03
N ARG A 150 15.27 3.25 12.40
CA ARG A 150 16.01 2.51 13.40
C ARG A 150 15.25 2.40 14.70
N ASN A 151 15.28 1.20 15.29
CA ASN A 151 14.59 0.85 16.53
C ASN A 151 13.06 0.98 16.48
N LYS A 152 12.46 1.06 15.28
CA LYS A 152 10.99 1.02 15.14
C LYS A 152 10.52 -0.34 14.65
N PRO A 153 9.55 -0.97 15.33
CA PRO A 153 9.00 -2.24 14.88
C PRO A 153 8.38 -2.15 13.49
N VAL A 154 8.65 -3.14 12.64
CA VAL A 154 8.13 -3.25 11.27
C VAL A 154 7.79 -4.70 10.92
N ASP A 155 6.78 -4.87 10.07
CA ASP A 155 6.20 -6.16 9.67
C ASP A 155 6.22 -6.37 8.16
N TYR A 156 7.02 -5.59 7.43
CA TYR A 156 7.13 -5.65 5.98
C TYR A 156 8.58 -5.84 5.54
N PHE A 157 8.74 -6.40 4.35
CA PHE A 157 9.97 -6.52 3.60
C PHE A 157 9.98 -5.48 2.48
N VAL A 158 11.15 -4.97 2.12
CA VAL A 158 11.31 -4.04 1.00
C VAL A 158 12.43 -4.50 0.06
N LEU A 159 12.18 -4.41 -1.25
CA LEU A 159 13.18 -4.53 -2.31
C LEU A 159 13.15 -3.28 -3.18
N ILE A 160 14.28 -2.60 -3.33
CA ILE A 160 14.39 -1.41 -4.21
C ILE A 160 14.48 -1.88 -5.67
N LEU A 161 13.62 -1.35 -6.55
CA LEU A 161 13.66 -1.64 -7.99
C LEU A 161 14.39 -0.53 -8.75
N GLN A 162 14.12 0.73 -8.41
CA GLN A 162 14.71 1.91 -9.04
C GLN A 162 14.93 3.01 -8.02
N GLY A 163 15.92 3.86 -8.28
CA GLY A 163 16.31 4.99 -7.43
C GLY A 163 17.41 4.66 -6.43
N LYS A 164 17.66 5.61 -5.52
CA LYS A 164 18.75 5.57 -4.54
C LYS A 164 18.23 5.78 -3.13
N VAL A 165 18.80 5.04 -2.18
CA VAL A 165 18.49 5.15 -0.76
C VAL A 165 19.77 5.33 0.05
N GLU A 166 19.67 6.08 1.13
CA GLU A 166 20.68 6.19 2.17
C GLU A 166 20.30 5.21 3.29
N VAL A 167 21.24 4.35 3.66
CA VAL A 167 21.10 3.43 4.78
C VAL A 167 22.02 3.88 5.90
N GLU A 168 21.46 4.09 7.08
CA GLU A 168 22.19 4.38 8.30
C GLU A 168 22.13 3.16 9.22
N ALA A 169 23.25 2.47 9.42
CA ALA A 169 23.32 1.22 10.17
C ALA A 169 24.36 1.25 11.29
N GLY A 170 24.18 0.38 12.28
CA GLY A 170 25.13 0.19 13.39
C GLY A 170 25.02 1.23 14.50
N LYS A 171 25.67 0.94 15.63
CA LYS A 171 25.67 1.82 16.81
C LYS A 171 26.32 3.17 16.54
N GLU A 172 27.30 3.20 15.63
CA GLU A 172 28.05 4.38 15.21
C GLU A 172 27.33 5.23 14.15
N GLY A 173 26.18 4.77 13.63
CA GLY A 173 25.41 5.52 12.65
C GLY A 173 26.13 5.67 11.31
N MET A 174 26.80 4.61 10.85
CA MET A 174 27.49 4.62 9.57
C MET A 174 26.48 4.73 8.43
N LYS A 175 26.74 5.63 7.49
CA LYS A 175 25.87 5.92 6.35
C LYS A 175 26.49 5.43 5.06
N PHE A 176 25.70 4.75 4.25
CA PHE A 176 26.08 4.34 2.91
C PHE A 176 24.92 4.52 1.94
N GLU A 177 25.26 4.71 0.67
CA GLU A 177 24.29 4.76 -0.42
C GLU A 177 24.07 3.35 -0.98
N ALA A 178 22.81 2.98 -1.15
CA ALA A 178 22.40 1.73 -1.78
C ALA A 178 21.41 2.01 -2.92
N GLY A 179 21.41 1.15 -3.93
CA GLY A 179 20.64 1.35 -5.15
C GLY A 179 19.66 0.21 -5.45
N ALA A 180 19.33 0.07 -6.73
CA ALA A 180 18.46 -0.99 -7.24
C ALA A 180 18.92 -2.40 -6.81
N PHE A 181 17.94 -3.28 -6.62
CA PHE A 181 18.09 -4.67 -6.14
C PHE A 181 18.70 -4.83 -4.73
N SER A 182 18.77 -3.76 -3.96
CA SER A 182 19.03 -3.84 -2.51
C SER A 182 17.74 -4.16 -1.76
N TYR A 183 17.79 -5.11 -0.83
CA TYR A 183 16.62 -5.54 -0.05
C TYR A 183 16.85 -5.43 1.45
N TYR A 184 15.74 -5.30 2.20
CA TYR A 184 15.73 -5.01 3.62
C TYR A 184 14.58 -5.74 4.33
N GLY A 185 14.80 -6.12 5.59
CA GLY A 185 13.73 -6.61 6.46
C GLY A 185 13.25 -8.04 6.16
N VAL A 186 14.12 -8.94 5.68
CA VAL A 186 13.74 -10.36 5.44
C VAL A 186 13.20 -11.02 6.72
N MET A 187 13.82 -10.73 7.86
CA MET A 187 13.38 -11.24 9.18
C MET A 187 11.99 -10.73 9.58
N ALA A 188 11.52 -9.63 8.98
CA ALA A 188 10.16 -9.14 9.20
C ALA A 188 9.09 -10.11 8.65
N LEU A 189 9.46 -11.02 7.74
CA LEU A 189 8.55 -12.01 7.16
C LEU A 189 8.62 -13.35 7.89
N THR A 190 9.82 -13.77 8.29
CA THR A 190 10.10 -15.12 8.80
C THR A 190 10.05 -15.23 10.32
N ALA A 191 9.97 -14.12 11.06
CA ALA A 191 9.82 -14.17 12.52
C ALA A 191 8.54 -14.95 12.89
N SER A 192 8.74 -16.18 13.35
CA SER A 192 7.66 -17.06 13.78
C SER A 192 7.07 -16.50 15.08
N PRO A 193 5.74 -16.32 15.19
CA PRO A 193 5.15 -16.14 16.50
C PRO A 193 5.40 -17.43 17.27
N VAL A 194 6.24 -17.38 18.30
CA VAL A 194 6.42 -18.53 19.19
C VAL A 194 5.04 -18.86 19.76
N PRO A 195 4.45 -20.04 19.49
CA PRO A 195 3.23 -20.41 20.16
C PRO A 195 3.55 -20.56 21.65
N LEU A 196 2.87 -19.82 22.50
CA LEU A 196 2.87 -20.09 23.94
C LEU A 196 2.13 -21.41 24.18
N SER A 197 2.84 -22.52 23.96
CA SER A 197 2.52 -23.82 24.52
C SER A 197 3.77 -24.35 25.19
N LEU A 198 4.08 -23.77 26.34
CA LEU A 198 4.81 -24.45 27.40
C LEU A 198 4.52 -23.67 28.68
N SER A 199 3.41 -24.05 29.31
CA SER A 199 3.35 -24.05 30.76
C SER A 199 4.50 -24.92 31.27
N ARG A 200 5.73 -24.37 31.31
CA ARG A 200 6.76 -24.87 32.20
C ARG A 200 6.28 -24.52 33.58
N THR A 201 5.64 -25.49 34.22
CA THR A 201 5.54 -25.54 35.67
C THR A 201 6.97 -25.50 36.20
N PHE A 202 7.47 -24.31 36.53
CA PHE A 202 8.67 -24.17 37.34
C PHE A 202 8.31 -24.66 38.73
N VAL A 203 8.50 -25.96 38.98
CA VAL A 203 8.56 -26.47 40.34
C VAL A 203 9.91 -26.00 40.88
N VAL A 204 9.88 -24.85 41.55
CA VAL A 204 10.94 -24.44 42.47
C VAL A 204 10.86 -25.40 43.65
N SER A 205 11.74 -26.39 43.69
CA SER A 205 12.00 -27.14 44.91
C SER A 205 13.39 -26.75 45.42
N ARG A 206 13.29 -26.09 46.57
CA ARG A 206 14.30 -25.55 47.45
C ARG A 206 15.33 -26.61 47.85
N THR A 207 16.58 -26.16 47.96
CA THR A 207 17.72 -26.78 48.64
C THR A 207 17.34 -27.52 49.92
N GLU A 208 17.80 -28.77 50.10
CA GLU A 208 18.27 -29.32 51.37
C GLU A 208 19.34 -30.41 51.13
N LEU A 209 20.50 -30.21 51.75
CA LEU A 209 21.47 -31.25 52.08
C LEU A 209 20.82 -32.22 53.08
N LEU A 210 21.10 -33.53 52.98
CA LEU A 210 21.47 -34.45 54.07
C LEU A 210 21.58 -35.90 53.56
N ALA A 211 22.44 -36.67 54.22
CA ALA A 211 22.97 -37.97 53.81
C ALA A 211 22.13 -39.19 54.24
N ALA A 212 22.59 -40.36 53.75
CA ALA A 212 22.50 -41.73 54.30
C ALA A 212 21.42 -42.70 53.77
N GLY A 213 21.88 -43.88 53.31
CA GLY A 213 21.29 -45.17 53.70
C GLY A 213 20.47 -46.00 52.70
N SER A 214 21.16 -46.91 52.00
CA SER A 214 20.77 -48.33 51.72
C SER A 214 19.64 -48.70 50.72
N PRO A 215 19.70 -49.92 50.11
CA PRO A 215 18.91 -50.32 48.94
C PRO A 215 17.81 -51.38 49.23
N ALA A 216 16.75 -51.45 48.44
CA ALA A 216 15.89 -52.65 48.31
C ALA A 216 14.91 -52.56 47.11
N GLU A 217 14.54 -53.75 46.63
CA GLU A 217 13.86 -54.10 45.38
C GLU A 217 12.30 -54.07 45.43
N ASN A 218 11.69 -54.22 44.23
CA ASN A 218 10.45 -54.95 43.89
C ASN A 218 9.04 -54.29 43.94
N LYS A 219 8.30 -54.57 42.84
CA LYS A 219 6.83 -54.75 42.63
C LYS A 219 5.88 -53.54 42.44
N SER A 220 5.18 -53.57 41.29
CA SER A 220 3.95 -52.84 40.89
C SER A 220 2.70 -53.21 41.75
N PRO A 221 1.45 -52.77 41.42
CA PRO A 221 0.80 -51.45 41.14
C PRO A 221 -0.37 -51.20 42.16
N PRO A 222 -1.36 -50.26 42.01
CA PRO A 222 -2.53 -50.44 41.11
C PRO A 222 -3.25 -49.15 40.58
N ARG A 223 -4.19 -49.36 39.64
CA ARG A 223 -5.31 -48.49 39.17
C ARG A 223 -6.41 -48.39 40.28
N PRO A 224 -7.48 -47.52 40.27
CA PRO A 224 -8.42 -47.30 39.15
C PRO A 224 -9.16 -45.94 39.01
N CYS A 225 -9.99 -45.92 37.97
CA CYS A 225 -10.90 -44.89 37.46
C CYS A 225 -11.89 -44.27 38.46
N GLY A 226 -12.41 -43.09 38.08
CA GLY A 226 -13.69 -42.55 38.55
C GLY A 226 -14.19 -41.43 37.64
N LEU A 227 -15.20 -41.74 36.82
CA LEU A 227 -16.06 -40.80 36.08
C LEU A 227 -16.89 -39.97 37.07
N ASN A 228 -17.21 -38.71 36.74
CA ASN A 228 -18.55 -38.14 36.99
C ASN A 228 -18.77 -36.85 36.18
N HIS A 229 -19.93 -36.81 35.53
CA HIS A 229 -20.52 -35.71 34.77
C HIS A 229 -21.20 -34.68 35.68
N SER A 230 -21.48 -33.51 35.09
CA SER A 230 -22.73 -32.72 35.17
C SER A 230 -22.66 -31.29 35.72
N ASP A 231 -23.55 -30.51 35.09
CA ASP A 231 -23.71 -29.06 34.98
C ASP A 231 -24.01 -28.27 36.27
N SER A 232 -23.75 -26.95 36.21
CA SER A 232 -24.77 -25.89 36.26
C SER A 232 -24.43 -24.65 37.13
N LEU A 233 -24.60 -23.48 36.47
CA LEU A 233 -25.22 -22.22 36.88
C LEU A 233 -24.83 -21.51 38.20
N ASN A 234 -24.18 -20.35 38.00
CA ASN A 234 -24.60 -19.01 38.42
C ASN A 234 -24.85 -18.72 39.92
N ARG A 235 -24.03 -17.83 40.51
CA ARG A 235 -24.39 -16.97 41.65
C ARG A 235 -23.49 -15.73 41.71
N SER A 236 -24.10 -14.56 41.53
CA SER A 236 -23.57 -13.26 41.94
C SER A 236 -23.80 -13.08 43.44
N ASP A 237 -22.81 -12.59 44.18
CA ASP A 237 -23.03 -11.79 45.38
C ASP A 237 -21.82 -10.87 45.67
N ARG A 238 -22.16 -9.64 46.08
CA ARG A 238 -21.31 -8.47 46.33
C ARG A 238 -20.46 -8.62 47.61
N ILE A 239 -19.31 -7.95 47.68
CA ILE A 239 -18.95 -7.01 48.77
C ILE A 239 -17.74 -6.14 48.39
N ASP A 240 -17.82 -4.89 48.84
CA ASP A 240 -16.95 -3.73 48.59
C ASP A 240 -15.53 -3.83 49.18
N ALA A 241 -14.54 -3.32 48.44
CA ALA A 241 -13.33 -2.73 49.01
C ALA A 241 -12.83 -1.57 48.12
N VAL A 242 -12.66 -0.41 48.75
CA VAL A 242 -12.30 0.90 48.19
C VAL A 242 -10.79 1.00 47.93
N THR A 243 -10.43 1.37 46.68
CA THR A 243 -9.32 2.17 46.09
C THR A 243 -7.98 2.37 46.86
N PRO A 244 -6.78 2.42 46.20
CA PRO A 244 -6.43 3.55 45.32
C PRO A 244 -5.77 3.18 43.96
N THR A 245 -5.99 4.10 43.02
CA THR A 245 -5.37 4.32 41.71
C THR A 245 -3.85 4.13 41.63
N LEU A 246 -3.39 3.33 40.66
CA LEU A 246 -2.16 3.59 39.90
C LEU A 246 -2.29 3.03 38.47
N GLY A 247 -1.78 3.81 37.51
CA GLY A 247 -2.16 3.82 36.11
C GLY A 247 -2.08 2.49 35.34
N SER A 248 -3.08 2.33 34.48
CA SER A 248 -3.16 1.30 33.45
C SER A 248 -2.00 1.45 32.45
N SER A 249 -1.03 0.54 32.50
CA SER A 249 0.03 0.40 31.50
C SER A 249 -0.02 -0.99 30.85
N ASN A 250 -1.19 -1.38 30.34
CA ASN A 250 -1.37 -2.65 29.61
C ASN A 250 -0.82 -2.64 28.18
N ASN A 251 -0.23 -1.54 27.72
CA ASN A 251 0.36 -1.46 26.37
C ASN A 251 1.79 -2.02 26.26
N GLN A 252 2.48 -2.32 27.37
CA GLN A 252 3.84 -2.85 27.31
C GLN A 252 3.90 -4.38 27.20
N LEU A 253 2.88 -5.10 27.69
CA LEU A 253 2.90 -6.55 27.66
C LEU A 253 2.43 -7.12 26.32
N ASN A 254 1.60 -6.42 25.53
CA ASN A 254 1.13 -6.93 24.23
C ASN A 254 2.21 -6.92 23.12
N ALA A 255 3.25 -6.10 23.24
CA ALA A 255 4.34 -6.04 22.25
C ALA A 255 5.27 -7.28 22.31
N SER A 256 5.23 -8.03 23.42
CA SER A 256 6.06 -9.23 23.62
C SER A 256 5.42 -10.52 23.10
N PHE A 257 4.13 -10.50 22.72
CA PHE A 257 3.39 -11.70 22.29
C PHE A 257 3.42 -11.94 20.77
N LEU A 258 3.88 -10.97 20.00
CA LEU A 258 4.24 -11.15 18.59
C LEU A 258 5.73 -10.88 18.50
N GLN A 259 6.50 -11.79 17.91
CA GLN A 259 7.91 -11.53 17.65
C GLN A 259 7.99 -10.49 16.52
N VAL A 260 7.95 -9.21 16.92
CA VAL A 260 7.98 -8.06 16.03
C VAL A 260 9.44 -7.79 15.66
N TYR A 261 9.71 -7.68 14.36
CA TYR A 261 11.04 -7.39 13.88
C TYR A 261 11.34 -5.90 14.09
N VAL A 262 12.48 -5.61 14.72
CA VAL A 262 12.96 -4.25 14.96
C VAL A 262 14.30 -4.11 14.23
N PRO A 263 14.38 -3.31 13.14
CA PRO A 263 15.61 -3.07 12.43
C PRO A 263 16.51 -2.14 13.25
N ASP A 264 17.81 -2.44 13.25
CA ASP A 264 18.85 -1.63 13.85
C ASP A 264 19.41 -0.55 12.90
N TYR A 265 18.79 -0.41 11.72
CA TYR A 265 19.13 0.53 10.67
C TYR A 265 17.94 1.41 10.26
N SER A 266 18.23 2.56 9.66
CA SER A 266 17.26 3.44 8.99
C SER A 266 17.51 3.42 7.49
N VAL A 267 16.45 3.41 6.69
CA VAL A 267 16.54 3.52 5.22
C VAL A 267 15.72 4.71 4.77
N LYS A 268 16.36 5.65 4.08
CA LYS A 268 15.75 6.91 3.62
C LYS A 268 15.92 7.05 2.11
N ALA A 269 14.88 7.50 1.42
CA ALA A 269 14.97 7.84 0.00
C ALA A 269 15.87 9.07 -0.24
N LEU A 270 16.72 9.02 -1.26
CA LEU A 270 17.52 10.16 -1.75
C LEU A 270 17.00 10.72 -3.07
N THR A 271 16.29 9.89 -3.83
CA THR A 271 15.65 10.23 -5.11
C THR A 271 14.24 9.68 -5.12
N ASP A 272 13.49 9.93 -6.20
CA ASP A 272 12.31 9.14 -6.51
C ASP A 272 12.71 7.65 -6.51
N ILE A 273 11.93 6.83 -5.81
CA ILE A 273 12.18 5.40 -5.71
C ILE A 273 10.94 4.62 -6.11
N GLN A 274 11.18 3.50 -6.77
CA GLN A 274 10.20 2.46 -7.01
C GLN A 274 10.67 1.21 -6.26
N PHE A 275 9.79 0.62 -5.48
CA PHE A 275 10.14 -0.51 -4.62
C PHE A 275 8.97 -1.48 -4.45
N VAL A 276 9.33 -2.70 -4.06
CA VAL A 276 8.40 -3.72 -3.61
C VAL A 276 8.27 -3.63 -2.11
N LYS A 277 7.05 -3.64 -1.59
CA LYS A 277 6.72 -3.78 -0.17
C LYS A 277 5.83 -5.00 0.01
N ILE A 278 6.33 -6.00 0.72
CA ILE A 278 5.56 -7.22 1.04
C ILE A 278 5.34 -7.25 2.54
N SER A 279 4.09 -7.24 2.98
CA SER A 279 3.78 -7.42 4.40
C SER A 279 3.93 -8.88 4.82
N ARG A 280 4.15 -9.11 6.12
CA ARG A 280 4.17 -10.46 6.70
C ARG A 280 2.89 -11.22 6.37
N GLN A 281 1.74 -10.55 6.43
CA GLN A 281 0.45 -11.14 6.09
C GLN A 281 0.40 -11.61 4.63
N GLN A 282 0.83 -10.77 3.68
CA GLN A 282 0.87 -11.13 2.26
C GLN A 282 1.80 -12.33 2.02
N TYR A 283 2.95 -12.35 2.66
CA TYR A 283 3.91 -13.45 2.58
C TYR A 283 3.34 -14.76 3.16
N GLN A 284 2.71 -14.73 4.34
CA GLN A 284 2.08 -15.91 4.94
C GLN A 284 0.93 -16.45 4.08
N ASN A 285 0.11 -15.57 3.52
CA ASN A 285 -0.95 -15.97 2.57
C ASN A 285 -0.37 -16.66 1.33
N ALA A 286 0.75 -16.15 0.81
CA ALA A 286 1.45 -16.77 -0.31
C ALA A 286 2.04 -18.14 0.07
N LEU A 287 2.59 -18.31 1.29
CA LEU A 287 3.05 -19.63 1.77
C LEU A 287 1.90 -20.63 1.90
N MET A 288 0.75 -20.21 2.44
CA MET A 288 -0.45 -21.05 2.52
C MET A 288 -0.92 -21.50 1.14
N ALA A 289 -1.00 -20.56 0.18
CA ALA A 289 -1.36 -20.87 -1.20
C ALA A 289 -0.34 -21.80 -1.88
N SER A 290 0.96 -21.64 -1.60
CA SER A 290 1.99 -22.52 -2.15
C SER A 290 1.93 -23.94 -1.58
N ARG A 291 1.45 -24.14 -0.34
CA ARG A 291 1.24 -25.49 0.23
C ARG A 291 0.06 -26.18 -0.43
N MET A 292 -1.02 -25.44 -0.71
CA MET A 292 -2.20 -25.96 -1.43
C MET A 292 -1.88 -26.30 -2.90
N ASP A 293 -0.94 -25.59 -3.54
CA ASP A 293 -0.49 -25.88 -4.91
C ASP A 293 0.42 -27.14 -4.97
N LYS A 294 1.06 -27.50 -3.85
CA LYS A 294 1.94 -28.67 -3.72
C LYS A 294 1.20 -29.96 -3.33
N THR A 295 -0.02 -29.86 -2.79
CA THR A 295 -0.86 -31.04 -2.57
C THR A 295 -1.43 -31.52 -3.90
N PRO A 296 -1.13 -32.75 -4.36
CA PRO A 296 -1.78 -33.28 -5.54
C PRO A 296 -3.29 -33.30 -5.29
N GLN A 297 -4.08 -32.73 -6.21
CA GLN A 297 -5.52 -32.97 -6.23
C GLN A 297 -5.71 -34.49 -6.24
N SER A 298 -6.35 -35.02 -5.21
CA SER A 298 -6.81 -36.40 -5.19
C SER A 298 -7.64 -36.65 -6.45
N SER A 299 -7.31 -37.74 -7.12
CA SER A 299 -7.98 -38.26 -8.31
C SER A 299 -9.41 -38.71 -8.00
N ASP A 300 -10.33 -37.77 -7.80
CA ASP A 300 -11.77 -38.04 -7.66
C ASP A 300 -12.61 -37.21 -8.67
N SER A 301 -12.06 -36.95 -9.86
CA SER A 301 -12.74 -36.19 -10.92
C SER A 301 -12.93 -36.98 -12.22
N GLU A 302 -12.75 -38.31 -12.22
CA GLU A 302 -12.97 -39.15 -13.41
C GLU A 302 -14.28 -39.97 -13.39
N ASN A 303 -15.04 -39.98 -12.29
CA ASN A 303 -16.23 -40.84 -12.18
C ASN A 303 -17.57 -40.21 -12.61
N THR A 304 -17.60 -38.97 -13.11
CA THR A 304 -18.88 -38.37 -13.59
C THR A 304 -19.02 -38.32 -15.11
N LYS A 305 -18.08 -38.91 -15.87
CA LYS A 305 -18.13 -38.88 -17.35
C LYS A 305 -18.55 -40.22 -18.00
N ILE A 306 -18.68 -41.30 -17.23
CA ILE A 306 -18.91 -42.64 -17.80
C ILE A 306 -20.41 -43.03 -17.83
N GLU A 307 -21.30 -42.29 -17.16
CA GLU A 307 -22.73 -42.65 -17.08
C GLU A 307 -23.65 -41.92 -18.08
N LEU A 308 -23.10 -41.18 -19.06
CA LEU A 308 -23.90 -40.45 -20.06
C LEU A 308 -23.72 -40.96 -21.51
N THR A 309 -23.05 -42.10 -21.72
CA THR A 309 -22.77 -42.64 -23.07
C THR A 309 -23.36 -44.03 -23.33
N LEU A 310 -24.20 -44.56 -22.44
CA LEU A 310 -24.74 -45.93 -22.57
C LEU A 310 -26.24 -45.99 -22.90
N THR A 311 -26.87 -44.88 -23.29
CA THR A 311 -28.33 -44.86 -23.56
C THR A 311 -28.72 -44.54 -25.00
N GLU A 312 -27.78 -44.36 -25.94
CA GLU A 312 -28.11 -43.78 -27.25
C GLU A 312 -27.86 -44.63 -28.50
N LEU A 313 -27.55 -45.94 -28.42
CA LEU A 313 -27.43 -46.74 -29.65
C LEU A 313 -28.09 -48.12 -29.54
N HIS A 314 -29.42 -48.12 -29.69
CA HIS A 314 -30.14 -49.23 -30.32
C HIS A 314 -31.51 -48.70 -30.80
N ASP A 315 -31.68 -48.46 -32.11
CA ASP A 315 -32.69 -49.11 -32.96
C ASP A 315 -32.75 -48.48 -34.37
N GLY A 316 -32.88 -49.31 -35.42
CA GLY A 316 -33.35 -48.88 -36.75
C GLY A 316 -32.42 -49.10 -37.96
N LEU A 317 -32.41 -50.32 -38.52
CA LEU A 317 -32.39 -50.59 -39.98
C LEU A 317 -33.87 -50.81 -40.42
N PRO A 318 -34.28 -50.90 -41.72
CA PRO A 318 -33.57 -51.07 -43.01
C PRO A 318 -33.97 -49.97 -44.04
N ASP A 319 -33.66 -49.92 -45.34
CA ASP A 319 -33.27 -50.89 -46.37
C ASP A 319 -32.78 -50.15 -47.64
N GLU A 320 -32.09 -50.89 -48.54
CA GLU A 320 -32.01 -50.84 -50.03
C GLU A 320 -32.28 -49.51 -50.82
N THR A 321 -31.68 -49.15 -51.97
CA THR A 321 -30.77 -49.70 -53.00
C THR A 321 -30.47 -48.59 -54.04
N ALA A 322 -29.45 -48.82 -54.88
CA ALA A 322 -29.19 -48.24 -56.22
C ALA A 322 -28.68 -46.78 -56.32
N ASN A 323 -27.46 -46.52 -56.80
CA ASN A 323 -26.93 -46.57 -58.19
C ASN A 323 -27.54 -45.56 -59.18
N LEU A 324 -26.62 -44.76 -59.74
CA LEU A 324 -26.55 -44.08 -61.05
C LEU A 324 -27.12 -42.65 -61.21
N LEU A 325 -26.19 -41.82 -61.74
CA LEU A 325 -26.27 -40.49 -62.36
C LEU A 325 -26.38 -39.27 -61.45
#